data_AF-A0A061HE18-F1
#
_entry.id   AF-A0A061HE18-F1
#
_cell.length_a   1.000
_cell.length_b   1.000
_cell.length_c   1.000
_cell.angle_alpha   90.00
_cell.angle_beta   90.00
_cell.angle_gamma   90.00
#
_symmetry.space_group_name_H-M   'P 1'
#
loop_
_entity.id
_entity.type
_entity.pdbx_description
1 polymer ?
#
loop_
_entity_poly.entity_id
_entity_poly.type
_entity_poly.pdbx_seq_one_letter_code
_entity_poly.pdbx_strand_id
1 'polypeptide(L)'
;MFFSMKDRKCNPPREEKISVFDYFKKTYNITIQYWDLPLVITSRDGMFPMELCVIAPSQRYNFKMTPEQTSAMIKFAVSRPKDRTIAIKHGISMLKWDKDKYLNHFGIKIDPNMTQTQARLLPAPDVAFGAGSKVSPGTAGRWDLRGKKFIVPNPEPLKSWGICVLASCCPEATVRNFLNTFIQVYTSHGGRIENKNPVIYFQVRTETLPDAVANVRNAAGNQAKQVPQILLYVIPSRDSFQYERLKKNNEIRFTTVSQCMNVAHVQKAQPQYCSNIAMKVNAKLGGTTAKAIFPGIPKIFTSPTLVIGADVSHPSPGSPQASMAAITVSMDADACRYAAAVQTNGRRVEIIGRNTIENQMLPLVNQWVKNVGQGKLPTQIYYFRDGISEGQYSHVLKKEVDVMKEILEKKFGSMAKQIKWTVTVCSKRHHLRFFPKEGDRQAADRNNNSFPGTLVERDITHPFEYDFYLNSHSAIQGTARPVHYHVIRDDAKSSPNDFQKLLYGMCYQYIRSTTPVSLVPAVYYAHLASNRARAHEDVFASEGPRGGQKFEELRQDAANQAPTSITGSSQLLEEVRPLAPMGTTDNLESMIKIRTGMWYI
;
A
#
# COMPACT_ATOMS: atom_id res chain seq x y z
N MET A 1 0.97 -19.74 45.95
CA MET A 1 -0.39 -20.22 45.60
C MET A 1 -0.54 -21.65 46.10
N PHE A 2 -1.73 -22.04 46.58
CA PHE A 2 -2.02 -23.39 47.10
C PHE A 2 -3.04 -24.08 46.20
N PHE A 3 -2.97 -25.40 46.07
CA PHE A 3 -3.98 -26.21 45.38
C PHE A 3 -4.35 -27.45 46.20
N SER A 4 -5.53 -28.02 45.94
CA SER A 4 -5.97 -29.27 46.57
C SER A 4 -5.39 -30.45 45.80
N MET A 5 -4.42 -31.14 46.40
CA MET A 5 -3.85 -32.36 45.87
C MET A 5 -4.70 -33.55 46.33
N LYS A 6 -5.26 -34.31 45.38
CA LYS A 6 -6.01 -35.54 45.65
C LYS A 6 -5.10 -36.75 45.63
N ASP A 7 -4.86 -37.36 46.79
CA ASP A 7 -4.23 -38.66 46.85
C ASP A 7 -5.26 -39.75 46.50
N ARG A 8 -5.17 -40.28 45.28
CA ARG A 8 -6.06 -41.32 44.76
C ARG A 8 -5.70 -42.73 45.24
N LYS A 9 -4.64 -42.89 46.05
CA LYS A 9 -4.25 -44.18 46.63
C LYS A 9 -5.10 -44.54 47.86
N CYS A 10 -5.81 -43.57 48.45
CA CYS A 10 -6.75 -43.77 49.55
C CYS A 10 -8.21 -43.75 49.04
N ASN A 11 -9.10 -44.53 49.66
CA ASN A 11 -10.54 -44.48 49.40
C ASN A 11 -11.31 -44.18 50.71
N PRO A 12 -11.99 -43.03 50.85
CA PRO A 12 -12.10 -41.95 49.88
C PRO A 12 -10.76 -41.22 49.66
N PRO A 13 -10.57 -40.55 48.50
CA PRO A 13 -9.35 -39.80 48.20
C PRO A 13 -9.09 -38.74 49.28
N ARG A 14 -7.89 -38.73 49.84
CA ARG A 14 -7.50 -37.70 50.81
C ARG A 14 -7.11 -36.43 50.05
N GLU A 15 -7.72 -35.31 50.44
CA GLU A 15 -7.37 -33.99 49.91
C GLU A 15 -6.37 -33.30 50.85
N GLU A 16 -5.21 -32.90 50.33
CA GLU A 16 -4.19 -32.13 51.04
C GLU A 16 -4.02 -30.77 50.33
N LYS A 17 -4.16 -29.68 51.08
CA LYS A 17 -3.85 -28.34 50.57
C LYS A 17 -2.34 -28.14 50.64
N ILE A 18 -1.69 -28.10 49.49
CA ILE A 18 -0.23 -27.98 49.39
C ILE A 18 0.15 -26.76 48.55
N SER A 19 1.26 -26.11 48.90
CA SER A 19 1.80 -25.02 48.08
C SER A 19 2.44 -25.59 46.81
N VAL A 20 2.50 -24.81 45.74
CA VAL A 20 3.22 -25.23 44.52
C VAL A 20 4.69 -25.53 44.84
N PHE A 21 5.33 -24.72 45.69
CA PHE A 21 6.71 -24.95 46.13
C PHE A 21 6.89 -26.30 46.82
N ASP A 22 6.06 -26.57 47.84
CA ASP A 22 6.15 -27.80 48.61
C ASP A 22 5.81 -29.02 47.76
N TYR A 23 4.87 -28.89 46.81
CA TYR A 23 4.55 -29.96 45.88
C TYR A 23 5.74 -30.36 45.02
N PHE A 24 6.45 -29.39 44.41
CA PHE A 24 7.62 -29.69 43.57
C PHE A 24 8.80 -30.23 44.40
N LYS A 25 8.99 -29.71 45.62
CA LYS A 25 10.01 -30.20 46.55
C LYS A 25 9.71 -31.63 47.02
N LYS A 26 8.46 -31.93 47.41
CA LYS A 26 8.02 -33.24 47.92
C LYS A 26 7.93 -34.30 46.83
N THR A 27 7.39 -33.95 45.65
CA THR A 27 7.06 -34.91 44.58
C THR A 27 8.22 -35.15 43.63
N TYR A 28 8.95 -34.09 43.26
CA TYR A 28 10.00 -34.14 42.24
C TYR A 28 11.41 -33.91 42.80
N ASN A 29 11.54 -33.63 44.10
CA ASN A 29 12.80 -33.24 44.74
C ASN A 29 13.42 -31.99 44.10
N ILE A 30 12.58 -31.06 43.62
CA ILE A 30 13.00 -29.81 42.98
C ILE A 30 12.75 -28.67 43.97
N THR A 31 13.81 -27.97 44.38
CA THR A 31 13.69 -26.76 45.19
C THR A 31 13.64 -25.55 44.26
N ILE A 32 12.46 -24.93 44.19
CA ILE A 32 12.24 -23.75 43.35
C ILE A 32 13.12 -22.60 43.84
N GLN A 33 13.91 -22.00 42.95
CA GLN A 33 14.82 -20.91 43.32
C GLN A 33 14.10 -19.56 43.29
N TYR A 34 13.28 -19.35 42.25
CA TYR A 34 12.58 -18.11 42.00
C TYR A 34 11.10 -18.21 42.39
N TRP A 35 10.86 -18.46 43.68
CA TRP A 35 9.52 -18.73 44.24
C TRP A 35 8.59 -17.50 44.24
N ASP A 36 9.16 -16.30 44.11
CA ASP A 36 8.47 -15.01 44.06
C ASP A 36 7.98 -14.65 42.65
N LEU A 37 8.42 -15.38 41.61
CA LEU A 37 7.94 -15.18 40.25
C LEU A 37 6.50 -15.70 40.06
N PRO A 38 5.75 -15.15 39.09
CA PRO A 38 4.44 -15.65 38.72
C PRO A 38 4.45 -17.13 38.30
N LEU A 39 3.29 -17.77 38.40
CA LEU A 39 3.07 -19.13 37.92
C LEU A 39 2.47 -19.11 36.52
N VAL A 40 2.85 -20.08 35.69
CA VAL A 40 2.18 -20.38 34.42
C VAL A 40 0.96 -21.24 34.71
N ILE A 41 -0.24 -20.72 34.40
CA ILE A 41 -1.50 -21.44 34.58
C ILE A 41 -2.02 -21.89 33.22
N THR A 42 -2.28 -23.18 33.08
CA THR A 42 -2.86 -23.77 31.87
C THR A 42 -4.39 -23.71 31.89
N SER A 43 -5.05 -23.90 30.74
CA SER A 43 -6.52 -23.90 30.62
C SER A 43 -7.23 -25.02 31.40
N ARG A 44 -6.49 -25.97 31.98
CA ARG A 44 -6.99 -27.03 32.87
C ARG A 44 -6.57 -26.80 34.32
N ASP A 45 -6.31 -25.55 34.69
CA ASP A 45 -5.88 -25.10 36.02
C ASP A 45 -4.56 -25.72 36.52
N GLY A 46 -3.76 -26.31 35.64
CA GLY A 46 -2.41 -26.77 35.98
C GLY A 46 -1.50 -25.58 36.24
N MET A 47 -0.82 -25.57 37.39
CA MET A 47 0.04 -24.48 37.86
C MET A 47 1.51 -24.90 37.81
N PHE A 48 2.33 -24.15 37.07
CA PHE A 48 3.74 -24.47 36.86
C PHE A 48 4.64 -23.29 37.22
N PRO A 49 5.73 -23.49 37.98
CA PRO A 49 6.75 -22.46 38.18
C PRO A 49 7.38 -22.05 36.84
N MET A 50 7.57 -20.74 36.61
CA MET A 50 8.16 -20.24 35.36
C MET A 50 9.55 -20.83 35.07
N GLU A 51 10.37 -21.02 36.11
CA GLU A 51 11.71 -21.60 35.98
C GLU A 51 11.73 -23.06 35.48
N LEU A 52 10.59 -23.77 35.56
CA LEU A 52 10.44 -25.14 35.08
C LEU A 52 9.76 -25.22 33.70
N CYS A 53 9.36 -24.08 33.13
CA CYS A 53 8.69 -24.02 31.84
C CYS A 53 9.68 -23.74 30.71
N VAL A 54 9.62 -24.53 29.63
CA VAL A 54 10.42 -24.32 28.42
C VAL A 54 9.48 -24.01 27.25
N ILE A 55 9.83 -22.99 26.46
CA ILE A 55 9.08 -22.67 25.24
C ILE A 55 9.32 -23.77 24.21
N ALA A 56 8.26 -24.45 23.80
CA ALA A 56 8.36 -25.48 22.77
C ALA A 56 8.91 -24.89 21.45
N PRO A 57 9.81 -25.60 20.74
CA PRO A 57 10.39 -25.11 19.50
C PRO A 57 9.35 -25.01 18.38
N SER A 58 9.67 -24.24 17.34
CA SER A 58 8.88 -24.14 16.10
C SER A 58 7.45 -23.58 16.25
N GLN A 59 7.19 -22.82 17.31
CA GLN A 59 5.93 -22.09 17.46
C GLN A 59 5.91 -20.83 16.60
N ARG A 60 4.86 -20.67 15.80
CA ARG A 60 4.69 -19.50 14.93
C ARG A 60 4.44 -18.24 15.77
N TYR A 61 5.23 -17.20 15.54
CA TYR A 61 4.93 -15.86 16.07
C TYR A 61 3.75 -15.24 15.32
N ASN A 62 2.63 -15.03 16.02
CA ASN A 62 1.36 -14.59 15.43
C ASN A 62 1.10 -13.09 15.55
N PHE A 63 1.98 -12.36 16.24
CA PHE A 63 1.83 -10.93 16.45
C PHE A 63 2.59 -10.12 15.40
N LYS A 64 2.21 -8.86 15.23
CA LYS A 64 2.93 -7.94 14.36
C LYS A 64 4.31 -7.66 14.95
N MET A 65 5.35 -7.75 14.12
CA MET A 65 6.70 -7.35 14.52
C MET A 65 6.79 -5.83 14.70
N THR A 66 7.62 -5.37 15.65
CA THR A 66 7.95 -3.94 15.77
C THR A 66 8.65 -3.43 14.49
N PRO A 67 8.75 -2.11 14.24
CA PRO A 67 9.49 -1.57 13.09
C PRO A 67 10.94 -2.04 13.05
N GLU A 68 11.59 -2.15 14.20
CA GLU A 68 12.97 -2.61 14.35
C GLU A 68 13.09 -4.10 14.02
N GLN A 69 12.21 -4.94 14.59
CA GLN A 69 12.14 -6.37 14.28
C GLN A 69 11.79 -6.61 12.80
N THR A 70 10.87 -5.84 12.24
CA THR A 70 10.50 -5.89 10.81
C THR A 70 11.70 -5.53 9.94
N SER A 71 12.44 -4.49 10.29
CA SER A 71 13.67 -4.10 9.60
C SER A 71 14.74 -5.20 9.65
N ALA A 72 14.93 -5.82 10.82
CA ALA A 72 15.85 -6.95 11.00
C ALA A 72 15.41 -8.18 10.18
N MET A 73 14.12 -8.53 10.22
CA MET A 73 13.55 -9.65 9.46
C MET A 73 13.68 -9.41 7.94
N ILE A 74 13.47 -8.18 7.46
CA ILE A 74 13.68 -7.84 6.05
C ILE A 74 15.15 -8.07 5.68
N LYS A 75 16.10 -7.56 6.47
CA LYS A 75 17.53 -7.75 6.20
C LYS A 75 17.92 -9.23 6.19
N PHE A 76 17.33 -10.03 7.07
CA PHE A 76 17.56 -11.47 7.15
C PHE A 76 16.94 -12.24 5.97
N ALA A 77 15.70 -11.91 5.58
CA ALA A 77 14.95 -12.65 4.56
C ALA A 77 15.26 -12.23 3.11
N VAL A 78 15.88 -11.06 2.91
CA VAL A 78 16.25 -10.57 1.58
C VAL A 78 17.34 -11.46 1.00
N SER A 79 16.98 -12.21 -0.04
CA SER A 79 17.88 -13.08 -0.80
C SER A 79 17.96 -12.64 -2.25
N ARG A 80 19.19 -12.49 -2.76
CA ARG A 80 19.44 -12.22 -4.18
C ARG A 80 19.16 -13.46 -5.02
N PRO A 81 18.99 -13.34 -6.34
CA PRO A 81 18.63 -14.45 -7.22
C PRO A 81 19.52 -15.69 -7.08
N LYS A 82 20.85 -15.51 -6.96
CA LYS A 82 21.81 -16.61 -6.77
C LYS A 82 21.54 -17.38 -5.46
N ASP A 83 21.54 -16.68 -4.33
CA ASP A 83 21.32 -17.28 -3.01
C ASP A 83 19.93 -17.93 -2.91
N ARG A 84 18.92 -17.28 -3.48
CA ARG A 84 17.55 -17.78 -3.53
C ARG A 84 17.45 -19.07 -4.35
N THR A 85 18.15 -19.15 -5.48
CA THR A 85 18.19 -20.36 -6.32
C THR A 85 18.82 -21.52 -5.56
N ILE A 86 19.91 -21.29 -4.84
CA ILE A 86 20.57 -22.29 -3.99
C ILE A 86 19.62 -22.76 -2.90
N ALA A 87 18.95 -21.83 -2.20
CA ALA A 87 17.99 -22.15 -1.15
C ALA A 87 16.79 -22.97 -1.67
N ILE A 88 16.29 -22.67 -2.87
CA ILE A 88 15.21 -23.44 -3.50
C ILE A 88 15.68 -24.87 -3.83
N LYS A 89 16.86 -25.01 -4.46
CA LYS A 89 17.43 -26.33 -4.78
C LYS A 89 17.66 -27.18 -3.53
N HIS A 90 18.16 -26.57 -2.46
CA HIS A 90 18.29 -27.22 -1.16
C HIS A 90 16.92 -27.60 -0.56
N GLY A 91 15.92 -26.73 -0.69
CA GLY A 91 14.53 -27.02 -0.33
C GLY A 91 14.00 -28.27 -1.01
N ILE A 92 14.17 -28.37 -2.32
CA ILE A 92 13.73 -29.51 -3.13
C ILE A 92 14.47 -30.80 -2.70
N SER A 93 15.79 -30.74 -2.48
CA SER A 93 16.56 -31.92 -2.07
C SER A 93 16.15 -32.47 -0.69
N MET A 94 15.69 -31.60 0.22
CA MET A 94 15.16 -32.03 1.52
C MET A 94 13.83 -32.78 1.42
N LEU A 95 13.01 -32.51 0.40
CA LEU A 95 11.69 -33.13 0.24
C LEU A 95 11.78 -34.59 -0.21
N LYS A 96 12.87 -35.00 -0.89
CA LYS A 96 13.11 -36.38 -1.35
C LYS A 96 11.89 -36.98 -2.08
N TRP A 97 11.34 -36.25 -3.05
CA TRP A 97 10.13 -36.63 -3.79
C TRP A 97 10.23 -38.00 -4.46
N ASP A 98 11.42 -38.40 -4.90
CA ASP A 98 11.74 -39.72 -5.45
C ASP A 98 11.45 -40.87 -4.47
N LYS A 99 11.53 -40.59 -3.16
CA LYS A 99 11.28 -41.56 -2.08
C LYS A 99 9.91 -41.40 -1.44
N ASP A 100 9.07 -40.49 -1.94
CA ASP A 100 7.74 -40.28 -1.39
C ASP A 100 6.83 -41.45 -1.78
N LYS A 101 6.34 -42.17 -0.77
CA LYS A 101 5.49 -43.36 -0.95
C LYS A 101 4.17 -43.05 -1.66
N TYR A 102 3.63 -41.84 -1.48
CA TYR A 102 2.37 -41.43 -2.08
C TYR A 102 2.57 -41.01 -3.54
N LEU A 103 3.60 -40.21 -3.84
CA LEU A 103 3.90 -39.83 -5.23
C LEU A 103 4.17 -41.06 -6.10
N ASN A 104 4.95 -42.00 -5.59
CA ASN A 104 5.23 -43.26 -6.27
C ASN A 104 3.96 -44.11 -6.46
N HIS A 105 3.07 -44.17 -5.46
CA HIS A 105 1.80 -44.88 -5.58
C HIS A 105 0.91 -44.31 -6.69
N PHE A 106 0.88 -42.98 -6.86
CA PHE A 106 0.13 -42.33 -7.93
C PHE A 106 0.89 -42.25 -9.27
N GLY A 107 2.09 -42.81 -9.37
CA GLY A 107 2.92 -42.76 -10.58
C GLY A 107 3.39 -41.35 -10.96
N ILE A 108 3.37 -40.41 -10.01
CA ILE A 108 3.74 -39.00 -10.25
C ILE A 108 5.26 -38.86 -10.14
N LYS A 109 5.88 -38.39 -11.22
CA LYS A 109 7.31 -38.04 -11.26
C LYS A 109 7.46 -36.53 -11.39
N ILE A 110 8.25 -35.94 -10.50
CA ILE A 110 8.50 -34.49 -10.48
C ILE A 110 9.94 -34.24 -10.92
N ASP A 111 10.13 -33.39 -11.93
CA ASP A 111 11.47 -32.94 -12.34
C ASP A 111 12.06 -32.04 -11.24
N PRO A 112 13.25 -32.37 -10.68
CA PRO A 112 13.89 -31.55 -9.66
C PRO A 112 14.47 -30.24 -10.21
N ASN A 113 14.54 -30.07 -11.53
CA ASN A 113 15.07 -28.88 -12.16
C ASN A 113 14.01 -27.77 -12.27
N MET A 114 14.47 -26.53 -12.26
CA MET A 114 13.59 -25.39 -12.52
C MET A 114 13.15 -25.41 -13.98
N THR A 115 11.85 -25.18 -14.21
CA THR A 115 11.29 -25.00 -15.56
C THR A 115 12.04 -23.91 -16.31
N GLN A 116 12.58 -24.26 -17.48
CA GLN A 116 13.18 -23.30 -18.39
C GLN A 116 12.12 -22.82 -19.39
N THR A 117 12.06 -21.51 -19.59
CA THR A 117 11.09 -20.88 -20.49
C THR A 117 11.76 -19.76 -21.29
N GLN A 118 11.20 -19.45 -22.46
CA GLN A 118 11.62 -18.31 -23.26
C GLN A 118 10.86 -17.05 -22.83
N ALA A 119 11.60 -16.03 -22.44
CA ALA A 119 11.07 -14.71 -22.15
C ALA A 119 11.30 -13.73 -23.31
N ARG A 120 10.42 -12.74 -23.45
CA ARG A 120 10.65 -11.57 -24.30
C ARG A 120 11.07 -10.39 -23.44
N LEU A 121 11.92 -9.53 -23.98
CA LEU A 121 12.24 -8.24 -23.36
C LEU A 121 11.46 -7.14 -24.08
N LEU A 122 10.48 -6.54 -23.41
CA LEU A 122 9.75 -5.40 -23.96
C LEU A 122 10.65 -4.16 -24.00
N PRO A 123 10.61 -3.37 -25.09
CA PRO A 123 11.35 -2.11 -25.15
C PRO A 123 10.81 -1.13 -24.11
N ALA A 124 11.71 -0.47 -23.38
CA ALA A 124 11.34 0.59 -22.46
C ALA A 124 10.83 1.81 -23.23
N PRO A 125 9.77 2.51 -22.74
CA PRO A 125 9.37 3.78 -23.29
C PRO A 125 10.40 4.87 -22.99
N ASP A 126 10.35 5.96 -23.76
CA ASP A 126 10.98 7.22 -23.37
C ASP A 126 10.13 7.89 -22.28
N VAL A 127 10.78 8.64 -21.38
CA VAL A 127 10.12 9.43 -20.34
C VAL A 127 10.20 10.91 -20.72
N ALA A 128 9.06 11.50 -21.05
CA ALA A 128 8.94 12.90 -21.45
C ALA A 128 8.69 13.82 -20.25
N PHE A 129 9.33 14.98 -20.29
CA PHE A 129 9.32 16.04 -19.30
C PHE A 129 8.88 17.36 -19.94
N GLY A 130 8.74 18.41 -19.12
CA GLY A 130 8.44 19.76 -19.60
C GLY A 130 9.55 20.33 -20.50
N ALA A 131 9.21 21.37 -21.25
CA ALA A 131 10.11 22.06 -22.18
C ALA A 131 10.76 21.13 -23.24
N GLY A 132 10.02 20.09 -23.67
CA GLY A 132 10.46 19.16 -24.73
C GLY A 132 11.58 18.19 -24.32
N SER A 133 11.98 18.19 -23.04
CA SER A 133 13.03 17.29 -22.57
C SER A 133 12.53 15.85 -22.49
N LYS A 134 13.38 14.88 -22.84
CA LYS A 134 13.10 13.46 -22.65
C LYS A 134 14.31 12.68 -22.15
N VAL A 135 14.08 11.47 -21.63
CA VAL A 135 15.10 10.53 -21.19
C VAL A 135 14.72 9.13 -21.66
N SER A 136 15.69 8.40 -22.21
CA SER A 136 15.55 6.98 -22.54
C SER A 136 16.15 6.14 -21.40
N PRO A 137 15.34 5.50 -20.54
CA PRO A 137 15.85 4.79 -19.36
C PRO A 137 16.60 3.49 -19.69
N GLY A 138 16.45 2.98 -20.93
CA GLY A 138 17.02 1.72 -21.38
C GLY A 138 16.58 0.53 -20.51
N THR A 139 17.41 -0.51 -20.47
CA THR A 139 17.16 -1.72 -19.68
C THR A 139 17.32 -1.51 -18.17
N ALA A 140 17.96 -0.42 -17.74
CA ALA A 140 18.08 -0.10 -16.32
C ALA A 140 16.75 0.31 -15.68
N GLY A 141 15.79 0.80 -16.49
CA GLY A 141 14.51 1.32 -16.01
C GLY A 141 14.72 2.41 -14.97
N ARG A 142 15.67 3.33 -15.14
CA ARG A 142 15.89 4.40 -14.17
C ARG A 142 16.20 5.71 -14.89
N TRP A 143 15.67 6.79 -14.34
CA TRP A 143 15.97 8.14 -14.78
C TRP A 143 16.20 9.07 -13.59
N ASP A 144 16.55 10.30 -13.91
CA ASP A 144 16.90 11.37 -12.97
C ASP A 144 16.14 12.66 -13.34
N LEU A 145 15.91 13.51 -12.34
CA LEU A 145 15.24 14.79 -12.47
C LEU A 145 16.21 15.96 -12.64
N ARG A 146 17.53 15.76 -12.49
CA ARG A 146 18.53 16.83 -12.70
C ARG A 146 18.35 17.49 -14.07
N GLY A 147 18.17 18.81 -14.08
CA GLY A 147 17.93 19.60 -15.29
C GLY A 147 16.57 19.36 -15.97
N LYS A 148 15.64 18.63 -15.34
CA LYS A 148 14.31 18.34 -15.89
C LYS A 148 13.25 19.21 -15.24
N LYS A 149 12.33 19.73 -16.05
CA LYS A 149 11.10 20.39 -15.60
C LYS A 149 9.94 19.41 -15.62
N PHE A 150 9.03 19.53 -14.67
CA PHE A 150 7.80 18.75 -14.65
C PHE A 150 6.96 19.05 -15.89
N ILE A 151 6.32 18.01 -16.46
CA ILE A 151 5.56 18.15 -17.71
C ILE A 151 4.35 19.07 -17.55
N VAL A 152 3.68 19.01 -16.40
CA VAL A 152 2.62 19.94 -16.02
C VAL A 152 2.95 20.48 -14.61
N PRO A 153 3.25 21.78 -14.45
CA PRO A 153 3.44 22.37 -13.13
C PRO A 153 2.09 22.52 -12.40
N ASN A 154 2.12 22.87 -11.12
CA ASN A 154 0.92 23.19 -10.35
C ASN A 154 0.08 24.28 -11.08
N PRO A 155 -1.23 24.07 -11.36
CA PRO A 155 -2.07 24.99 -12.14
C PRO A 155 -2.28 26.37 -11.52
N GLU A 156 -2.26 26.46 -10.20
CA GLU A 156 -2.29 27.73 -9.45
C GLU A 156 -0.93 27.95 -8.79
N PRO A 157 -0.27 29.12 -8.93
CA PRO A 157 0.93 29.45 -8.17
C PRO A 157 0.72 29.25 -6.67
N LEU A 158 1.76 28.75 -5.99
CA LEU A 158 1.70 28.47 -4.56
C LEU A 158 1.80 29.79 -3.77
N LYS A 159 0.68 30.22 -3.22
CA LYS A 159 0.49 31.50 -2.51
C LYS A 159 0.14 31.29 -1.05
N SER A 160 -0.89 30.49 -0.76
CA SER A 160 -1.34 30.20 0.61
C SER A 160 -0.84 28.84 1.05
N TRP A 161 0.21 28.81 1.88
CA TRP A 161 0.79 27.59 2.43
C TRP A 161 1.62 27.87 3.68
N GLY A 162 1.86 26.84 4.47
CA GLY A 162 2.63 26.93 5.71
C GLY A 162 3.30 25.62 6.07
N ILE A 163 4.23 25.67 7.01
CA ILE A 163 4.88 24.52 7.61
C ILE A 163 4.63 24.50 9.11
N CYS A 164 4.17 23.36 9.63
CA CYS A 164 3.96 23.14 11.06
C CYS A 164 5.00 22.16 11.59
N VAL A 165 5.72 22.57 12.64
CA VAL A 165 6.71 21.75 13.33
C VAL A 165 6.06 21.17 14.57
N LEU A 166 5.79 19.87 14.54
CA LEU A 166 5.14 19.18 15.66
C LEU A 166 6.15 18.90 16.78
N ALA A 167 5.68 19.01 18.03
CA ALA A 167 6.45 18.79 19.25
C ALA A 167 7.79 19.55 19.31
N SER A 168 7.90 20.69 18.61
CA SER A 168 9.14 21.48 18.51
C SER A 168 10.37 20.63 18.13
N CYS A 169 10.20 19.62 17.29
CA CYS A 169 11.21 18.58 17.05
C CYS A 169 12.51 19.05 16.35
N CYS A 170 12.54 20.28 15.83
CA CYS A 170 13.75 20.93 15.30
C CYS A 170 13.63 22.45 15.41
N PRO A 171 14.75 23.20 15.43
CA PRO A 171 14.73 24.66 15.52
C PRO A 171 14.36 25.33 14.19
N GLU A 172 13.91 26.58 14.26
CA GLU A 172 13.48 27.38 13.10
C GLU A 172 14.55 27.52 12.02
N ALA A 173 15.81 27.71 12.40
CA ALA A 173 16.93 27.78 11.45
C ALA A 173 17.02 26.54 10.55
N THR A 174 16.75 25.34 11.12
CA THR A 174 16.74 24.09 10.35
C THR A 174 15.59 24.07 9.33
N VAL A 175 14.40 24.50 9.75
CA VAL A 175 13.22 24.55 8.89
C VAL A 175 13.41 25.56 7.76
N ARG A 176 13.99 26.73 8.06
CA ARG A 176 14.31 27.75 7.06
C ARG A 176 15.32 27.26 6.02
N ASN A 177 16.38 26.58 6.44
CA ASN A 177 17.35 25.96 5.53
C ASN A 177 16.67 24.95 4.58
N PHE A 178 15.80 24.10 5.14
CA PHE A 178 15.02 23.15 4.34
C PHE A 178 14.09 23.86 3.36
N LEU A 179 13.35 24.88 3.79
CA LEU A 179 12.43 25.62 2.93
C LEU A 179 13.16 26.31 1.78
N ASN A 180 14.31 26.94 2.04
CA ASN A 180 15.14 27.57 1.01
C ASN A 180 15.54 26.55 -0.06
N THR A 181 16.04 25.39 0.37
CA THR A 181 16.44 24.31 -0.54
C THR A 181 15.23 23.75 -1.30
N PHE A 182 14.11 23.53 -0.62
CA PHE A 182 12.90 23.02 -1.25
C PHE A 182 12.33 24.00 -2.28
N ILE A 183 12.24 25.29 -1.96
CA ILE A 183 11.76 26.33 -2.87
C ILE A 183 12.65 26.43 -4.11
N GLN A 184 13.97 26.42 -3.93
CA GLN A 184 14.92 26.41 -5.04
C GLN A 184 14.73 25.19 -5.94
N VAL A 185 14.69 23.98 -5.35
CA VAL A 185 14.53 22.72 -6.09
C VAL A 185 13.19 22.65 -6.80
N TYR A 186 12.09 23.00 -6.13
CA TYR A 186 10.76 22.94 -6.73
C TYR A 186 10.63 23.94 -7.89
N THR A 187 11.17 25.15 -7.73
CA THR A 187 11.23 26.15 -8.81
C THR A 187 12.08 25.67 -9.98
N SER A 188 13.22 25.00 -9.72
CA SER A 188 14.08 24.44 -10.77
C SER A 188 13.38 23.37 -11.62
N HIS A 189 12.46 22.61 -11.00
CA HIS A 189 11.59 21.68 -11.69
C HIS A 189 10.37 22.34 -12.36
N GLY A 190 10.27 23.67 -12.37
CA GLY A 190 9.17 24.42 -12.99
C GLY A 190 7.95 24.63 -12.08
N GLY A 191 8.03 24.27 -10.80
CA GLY A 191 7.01 24.59 -9.82
C GLY A 191 6.83 26.11 -9.68
N ARG A 192 5.57 26.56 -9.60
CA ARG A 192 5.22 27.98 -9.50
C ARG A 192 4.96 28.33 -8.05
N ILE A 193 5.76 29.24 -7.48
CA ILE A 193 5.65 29.69 -6.09
C ILE A 193 5.59 31.23 -6.08
N GLU A 194 4.47 31.77 -5.60
CA GLU A 194 4.28 33.21 -5.40
C GLU A 194 4.80 33.62 -4.03
N ASN A 195 4.34 32.94 -2.97
CA ASN A 195 4.81 33.19 -1.61
C ASN A 195 6.02 32.32 -1.27
N LYS A 196 7.22 32.92 -1.28
CA LYS A 196 8.48 32.25 -0.89
C LYS A 196 8.79 32.33 0.61
N ASN A 197 7.96 33.04 1.38
CA ASN A 197 8.10 33.21 2.83
C ASN A 197 6.86 32.66 3.56
N PRO A 198 6.59 31.35 3.46
CA PRO A 198 5.42 30.75 4.09
C PRO A 198 5.49 30.87 5.61
N VAL A 199 4.32 30.78 6.25
CA VAL A 199 4.23 30.69 7.71
C VAL A 199 5.00 29.48 8.23
N ILE A 200 5.85 29.69 9.23
CA ILE A 200 6.47 28.64 10.04
C ILE A 200 5.76 28.66 11.39
N TYR A 201 5.04 27.58 11.70
CA TYR A 201 4.29 27.43 12.93
C TYR A 201 4.92 26.35 13.80
N PHE A 202 5.17 26.67 15.07
CA PHE A 202 5.64 25.71 16.07
C PHE A 202 4.47 25.33 16.96
N GLN A 203 4.16 24.03 16.99
CA GLN A 203 3.17 23.52 17.94
C GLN A 203 3.63 23.86 19.36
N VAL A 204 2.74 24.49 20.13
CA VAL A 204 2.99 24.78 21.55
C VAL A 204 2.83 23.48 22.35
N ARG A 205 3.65 23.26 23.39
CA ARG A 205 3.63 22.00 24.15
C ARG A 205 2.26 21.66 24.76
N THR A 206 1.48 22.67 25.13
CA THR A 206 0.12 22.52 25.70
C THR A 206 -0.97 22.39 24.63
N GLU A 207 -0.63 22.59 23.37
CA GLU A 207 -1.58 22.61 22.26
C GLU A 207 -1.85 21.20 21.73
N THR A 208 -3.13 20.86 21.57
CA THR A 208 -3.51 19.58 20.99
C THR A 208 -3.21 19.54 19.49
N LEU A 209 -3.03 18.35 18.92
CA LEU A 209 -2.78 18.20 17.49
C LEU A 209 -3.87 18.85 16.60
N PRO A 210 -5.18 18.68 16.89
CA PRO A 210 -6.25 19.37 16.16
C PRO A 210 -6.12 20.90 16.19
N ASP A 211 -5.74 21.49 17.32
CA ASP A 211 -5.58 22.94 17.48
C ASP A 211 -4.37 23.44 16.68
N ALA A 212 -3.25 22.72 16.74
CA ALA A 212 -2.05 23.03 15.96
C ALA A 212 -2.32 23.04 14.46
N VAL A 213 -3.15 22.12 13.97
CA VAL A 213 -3.59 22.09 12.56
C VAL A 213 -4.48 23.28 12.23
N ALA A 214 -5.42 23.63 13.12
CA ALA A 214 -6.29 24.80 12.93
C ALA A 214 -5.49 26.10 12.90
N ASN A 215 -4.54 26.26 13.83
CA ASN A 215 -3.74 27.47 14.00
C ASN A 215 -2.77 27.69 12.84
N VAL A 216 -2.06 26.66 12.38
CA VAL A 216 -1.21 26.80 11.17
C VAL A 216 -2.05 27.10 9.92
N ARG A 217 -3.24 26.49 9.80
CA ARG A 217 -4.16 26.76 8.68
C ARG A 217 -4.62 28.21 8.68
N ASN A 218 -5.06 28.72 9.83
CA ASN A 218 -5.52 30.10 9.98
C ASN A 218 -4.38 31.09 9.75
N ALA A 219 -3.19 30.83 10.30
CA ALA A 219 -2.03 31.69 10.10
C ALA A 219 -1.61 31.77 8.62
N ALA A 220 -1.49 30.63 7.93
CA ALA A 220 -1.19 30.59 6.50
C ALA A 220 -2.29 31.28 5.67
N GLY A 221 -3.55 31.05 6.04
CA GLY A 221 -4.69 31.65 5.36
C GLY A 221 -4.77 33.18 5.52
N ASN A 222 -4.51 33.68 6.72
CA ASN A 222 -4.49 35.11 7.03
C ASN A 222 -3.34 35.82 6.31
N GLN A 223 -2.15 35.21 6.26
CA GLN A 223 -1.00 35.78 5.53
C GLN A 223 -1.30 35.97 4.04
N ALA A 224 -1.95 34.99 3.42
CA ALA A 224 -2.20 34.99 1.97
C ALA A 224 -3.59 35.55 1.58
N LYS A 225 -4.46 35.83 2.56
CA LYS A 225 -5.89 36.17 2.38
C LYS A 225 -6.64 35.15 1.52
N GLN A 226 -6.30 33.87 1.67
CA GLN A 226 -6.85 32.76 0.89
C GLN A 226 -6.70 31.46 1.67
N VAL A 227 -7.65 30.52 1.56
CA VAL A 227 -7.53 29.19 2.16
C VAL A 227 -6.22 28.50 1.72
N PRO A 228 -5.47 27.84 2.62
CA PRO A 228 -4.23 27.16 2.28
C PRO A 228 -4.40 26.11 1.18
N GLN A 229 -3.55 26.19 0.16
CA GLN A 229 -3.46 25.21 -0.94
C GLN A 229 -2.80 23.91 -0.47
N ILE A 230 -1.83 24.01 0.45
CA ILE A 230 -1.16 22.86 1.06
C ILE A 230 -0.53 23.25 2.41
N LEU A 231 -0.51 22.31 3.35
CA LEU A 231 0.23 22.42 4.61
C LEU A 231 1.33 21.36 4.70
N LEU A 232 2.54 21.79 5.03
CA LEU A 232 3.68 20.91 5.29
C LEU A 232 3.78 20.62 6.78
N TYR A 233 4.17 19.39 7.13
CA TYR A 233 4.33 19.00 8.54
C TYR A 233 5.68 18.34 8.77
N VAL A 234 6.43 18.81 9.76
CA VAL A 234 7.64 18.15 10.25
C VAL A 234 7.27 17.30 11.46
N ILE A 235 7.49 15.99 11.35
CA ILE A 235 7.10 15.01 12.38
C ILE A 235 8.33 14.37 13.04
N PRO A 236 8.33 14.16 14.37
CA PRO A 236 9.48 13.62 15.09
C PRO A 236 9.68 12.12 14.84
N SER A 237 8.60 11.35 14.77
CA SER A 237 8.64 9.88 14.71
C SER A 237 7.83 9.33 13.53
N ARG A 238 7.86 8.01 13.35
CA ARG A 238 7.07 7.26 12.35
C ARG A 238 5.80 6.64 12.96
N ASP A 239 5.28 7.26 14.00
CA ASP A 239 4.07 6.84 14.70
C ASP A 239 2.85 6.86 13.76
N SER A 240 2.31 5.69 13.45
CA SER A 240 1.20 5.57 12.49
C SER A 240 -0.08 6.22 13.01
N PHE A 241 -0.36 6.13 14.31
CA PHE A 241 -1.58 6.68 14.90
C PHE A 241 -1.58 8.21 14.85
N GLN A 242 -0.48 8.85 15.25
CA GLN A 242 -0.34 10.31 15.16
C GLN A 242 -0.40 10.79 13.69
N TYR A 243 0.24 10.05 12.78
CA TYR A 243 0.17 10.34 11.35
C TYR A 243 -1.28 10.26 10.83
N GLU A 244 -2.03 9.21 11.16
CA GLU A 244 -3.43 9.05 10.76
C GLU A 244 -4.32 10.16 11.33
N ARG A 245 -4.13 10.56 12.60
CA ARG A 245 -4.89 11.67 13.20
C ARG A 245 -4.57 13.02 12.55
N LEU A 246 -3.31 13.25 12.20
CA LEU A 246 -2.90 14.43 11.44
C LEU A 246 -3.56 14.47 10.06
N LYS A 247 -3.61 13.33 9.36
CA LYS A 247 -4.30 13.19 8.08
C LYS A 247 -5.80 13.39 8.20
N LYS A 248 -6.46 12.82 9.22
CA LYS A 248 -7.89 13.03 9.49
C LYS A 248 -8.23 14.51 9.65
N ASN A 249 -7.48 15.26 10.46
CA ASN A 249 -7.73 16.69 10.64
C ASN A 249 -7.60 17.47 9.32
N ASN A 250 -6.54 17.20 8.55
CA ASN A 250 -6.34 17.89 7.27
C ASN A 250 -7.41 17.53 6.24
N GLU A 251 -7.63 16.24 5.99
CA GLU A 251 -8.40 15.75 4.85
C GLU A 251 -9.92 15.73 5.12
N ILE A 252 -10.34 15.39 6.36
CA ILE A 252 -11.75 15.31 6.76
C ILE A 252 -12.24 16.64 7.33
N ARG A 253 -11.59 17.16 8.38
CA ARG A 253 -12.07 18.35 9.10
C ARG A 253 -11.88 19.65 8.33
N PHE A 254 -10.72 19.83 7.67
CA PHE A 254 -10.35 21.10 7.04
C PHE A 254 -10.23 21.05 5.51
N THR A 255 -10.44 19.88 4.89
CA THR A 255 -10.32 19.66 3.43
C THR A 255 -9.07 20.29 2.81
N THR A 256 -7.96 20.23 3.56
CA THR A 256 -6.68 20.81 3.19
C THR A 256 -5.70 19.71 2.83
N VAL A 257 -5.03 19.87 1.71
CA VAL A 257 -3.98 18.96 1.26
C VAL A 257 -2.78 19.08 2.21
N SER A 258 -2.16 17.95 2.57
CA SER A 258 -1.00 17.94 3.47
C SER A 258 0.16 17.08 3.00
N GLN A 259 1.39 17.49 3.34
CA GLN A 259 2.61 16.74 3.10
C GLN A 259 3.47 16.65 4.36
N CYS A 260 3.59 15.44 4.90
CA CYS A 260 4.37 15.17 6.11
C CYS A 260 5.81 14.77 5.75
N MET A 261 6.77 15.15 6.57
CA MET A 261 8.20 14.91 6.39
C MET A 261 8.80 14.56 7.75
N ASN A 262 9.61 13.50 7.81
CA ASN A 262 10.30 13.15 9.05
C ASN A 262 11.46 14.13 9.30
N VAL A 263 11.63 14.54 10.55
CA VAL A 263 12.64 15.51 11.00
C VAL A 263 14.06 15.16 10.54
N ALA A 264 14.43 13.87 10.50
CA ALA A 264 15.76 13.43 10.08
C ALA A 264 16.08 13.79 8.61
N HIS A 265 15.07 13.92 7.74
CA HIS A 265 15.27 14.35 6.36
C HIS A 265 15.25 15.87 6.22
N VAL A 266 14.44 16.56 7.03
CA VAL A 266 14.38 18.02 7.07
C VAL A 266 15.72 18.60 7.55
N GLN A 267 16.32 18.01 8.59
CA GLN A 267 17.64 18.40 9.10
C GLN A 267 18.74 18.32 8.05
N LYS A 268 18.72 17.28 7.20
CA LYS A 268 19.75 17.08 6.17
C LYS A 268 19.52 17.93 4.91
N ALA A 269 18.30 18.41 4.69
CA ALA A 269 17.88 19.22 3.53
C ALA A 269 18.46 18.76 2.18
N GLN A 270 18.55 17.46 1.94
CA GLN A 270 19.22 16.93 0.74
C GLN A 270 18.42 17.28 -0.53
N PRO A 271 19.05 17.86 -1.58
CA PRO A 271 18.34 18.24 -2.80
C PRO A 271 17.54 17.11 -3.44
N GLN A 272 18.10 15.89 -3.47
CA GLN A 272 17.40 14.70 -3.98
C GLN A 272 16.12 14.38 -3.19
N TYR A 273 16.14 14.56 -1.86
CA TYR A 273 14.95 14.40 -1.04
C TYR A 273 13.93 15.50 -1.34
N CYS A 274 14.37 16.75 -1.48
CA CYS A 274 13.52 17.86 -1.89
C CYS A 274 12.88 17.63 -3.28
N SER A 275 13.61 17.09 -4.26
CA SER A 275 13.05 16.71 -5.56
C SER A 275 11.97 15.63 -5.43
N ASN A 276 12.19 14.62 -4.59
CA ASN A 276 11.20 13.58 -4.33
C ASN A 276 9.94 14.14 -3.64
N ILE A 277 10.09 15.09 -2.72
CA ILE A 277 8.96 15.80 -2.11
C ILE A 277 8.26 16.69 -3.14
N ALA A 278 9.01 17.39 -3.99
CA ALA A 278 8.48 18.26 -5.04
C ALA A 278 7.58 17.50 -6.03
N MET A 279 7.94 16.27 -6.42
CA MET A 279 7.06 15.42 -7.23
C MET A 279 5.69 15.20 -6.55
N LYS A 280 5.69 14.93 -5.24
CA LYS A 280 4.46 14.67 -4.46
C LYS A 280 3.64 15.94 -4.27
N VAL A 281 4.29 17.06 -3.97
CA VAL A 281 3.64 18.37 -3.83
C VAL A 281 3.02 18.80 -5.15
N ASN A 282 3.75 18.68 -6.27
CA ASN A 282 3.24 19.00 -7.60
C ASN A 282 1.97 18.19 -7.93
N ALA A 283 2.01 16.86 -7.76
CA ALA A 283 0.85 16.00 -8.00
C ALA A 283 -0.36 16.29 -7.11
N LYS A 284 -0.12 16.60 -5.84
CA LYS A 284 -1.18 17.01 -4.90
C LYS A 284 -1.84 18.33 -5.28
N LEU A 285 -1.06 19.25 -5.86
CA LEU A 285 -1.53 20.53 -6.38
C LEU A 285 -2.05 20.45 -7.82
N GLY A 286 -2.14 19.26 -8.42
CA GLY A 286 -2.72 19.05 -9.75
C GLY A 286 -1.73 19.08 -10.92
N GLY A 287 -0.43 19.09 -10.66
CA GLY A 287 0.60 18.92 -11.67
C GLY A 287 0.91 17.46 -12.01
N THR A 288 1.74 17.26 -13.03
CA THR A 288 2.25 15.95 -13.49
C THR A 288 3.76 16.03 -13.64
N THR A 289 4.49 15.06 -13.09
CA THR A 289 5.97 15.04 -13.15
C THR A 289 6.47 14.73 -14.56
N ALA A 290 6.06 13.60 -15.12
CA ALA A 290 6.53 13.09 -16.40
C ALA A 290 5.47 12.16 -17.01
N LYS A 291 5.61 11.84 -18.30
CA LYS A 291 4.78 10.84 -18.98
C LYS A 291 5.60 9.88 -19.83
N ALA A 292 5.09 8.68 -20.05
CA ALA A 292 5.71 7.71 -20.95
C ALA A 292 5.31 8.03 -22.40
N ILE A 293 6.28 7.93 -23.32
CA ILE A 293 6.04 8.05 -24.76
C ILE A 293 6.76 6.91 -25.49
N PHE A 294 6.15 6.41 -26.56
CA PHE A 294 6.78 5.42 -27.42
C PHE A 294 7.35 6.09 -28.67
N PRO A 295 8.48 5.62 -29.21
CA PRO A 295 9.03 6.16 -30.45
C PRO A 295 7.98 6.17 -31.57
N GLY A 296 7.78 7.34 -32.21
CA GLY A 296 6.79 7.51 -33.27
C GLY A 296 5.32 7.61 -32.82
N ILE A 297 5.02 7.46 -31.52
CA ILE A 297 3.66 7.49 -30.98
C ILE A 297 3.56 8.62 -29.93
N PRO A 298 2.92 9.76 -30.26
CA PRO A 298 2.91 10.94 -29.39
C PRO A 298 1.97 10.82 -28.18
N LYS A 299 1.00 9.90 -28.22
CA LYS A 299 0.02 9.65 -27.15
C LYS A 299 0.06 8.19 -26.73
N ILE A 300 -0.04 7.94 -25.43
CA ILE A 300 -0.02 6.56 -24.92
C ILE A 300 -1.32 5.81 -25.28
N PHE A 301 -2.43 6.53 -25.45
CA PHE A 301 -3.71 6.00 -25.95
C PHE A 301 -4.07 6.62 -27.30
N THR A 302 -4.56 5.80 -28.23
CA THR A 302 -5.00 6.23 -29.57
C THR A 302 -6.46 6.72 -29.59
N SER A 303 -7.24 6.39 -28.57
CA SER A 303 -8.63 6.77 -28.40
C SER A 303 -8.90 7.32 -26.99
N PRO A 304 -9.99 8.11 -26.78
CA PRO A 304 -10.38 8.56 -25.44
C PRO A 304 -10.55 7.37 -24.50
N THR A 305 -9.64 7.24 -23.54
CA THR A 305 -9.49 6.08 -22.69
C THR A 305 -9.52 6.49 -21.22
N LEU A 306 -10.33 5.77 -20.44
CA LEU A 306 -10.39 5.91 -19.00
C LEU A 306 -9.69 4.71 -18.35
N VAL A 307 -8.74 4.96 -17.45
CA VAL A 307 -8.06 3.90 -16.70
C VAL A 307 -8.55 3.89 -15.26
N ILE A 308 -9.03 2.73 -14.82
CA ILE A 308 -9.53 2.49 -13.47
C ILE A 308 -8.66 1.44 -12.80
N GLY A 309 -8.23 1.69 -11.57
CA GLY A 309 -7.49 0.72 -10.75
C GLY A 309 -8.18 0.47 -9.42
N ALA A 310 -8.26 -0.77 -8.96
CA ALA A 310 -8.97 -1.11 -7.74
C ALA A 310 -8.20 -2.09 -6.84
N ASP A 311 -8.27 -1.84 -5.53
CA ASP A 311 -7.67 -2.64 -4.46
C ASP A 311 -8.62 -2.74 -3.27
N VAL A 312 -8.60 -3.89 -2.59
CA VAL A 312 -9.22 -4.04 -1.27
C VAL A 312 -8.15 -4.44 -0.26
N SER A 313 -7.96 -3.58 0.74
CA SER A 313 -6.98 -3.79 1.79
C SER A 313 -7.65 -4.29 3.08
N HIS A 314 -7.38 -5.55 3.43
CA HIS A 314 -7.81 -6.13 4.70
C HIS A 314 -6.94 -5.69 5.89
N PRO A 315 -7.52 -5.59 7.09
CA PRO A 315 -6.75 -5.31 8.30
C PRO A 315 -5.91 -6.51 8.73
N SER A 316 -4.99 -6.28 9.68
CA SER A 316 -4.16 -7.34 10.25
C SER A 316 -5.01 -8.43 10.91
N PRO A 317 -4.56 -9.71 10.93
CA PRO A 317 -5.25 -10.78 11.64
C PRO A 317 -5.60 -10.39 13.09
N GLY A 318 -6.87 -10.56 13.46
CA GLY A 318 -7.38 -10.19 14.79
C GLY A 318 -7.72 -8.71 15.01
N SER A 319 -7.46 -7.81 14.05
CA SER A 319 -7.97 -6.44 14.13
C SER A 319 -9.48 -6.41 13.83
N PRO A 320 -10.27 -5.62 14.58
CA PRO A 320 -11.71 -5.49 14.38
C PRO A 320 -12.08 -4.57 13.21
N GLN A 321 -11.10 -3.94 12.54
CA GLN A 321 -11.34 -2.98 11.46
C GLN A 321 -12.04 -3.63 10.25
N ALA A 322 -12.69 -2.80 9.44
CA ALA A 322 -13.25 -3.22 8.16
C ALA A 322 -12.17 -3.42 7.10
N SER A 323 -12.52 -4.05 5.98
CA SER A 323 -11.71 -3.95 4.76
C SER A 323 -11.92 -2.58 4.12
N MET A 324 -10.92 -2.05 3.43
CA MET A 324 -11.01 -0.77 2.74
C MET A 324 -10.96 -1.00 1.24
N ALA A 325 -12.02 -0.65 0.53
CA ALA A 325 -12.02 -0.62 -0.92
C ALA A 325 -11.53 0.74 -1.40
N ALA A 326 -10.70 0.72 -2.44
CA ALA A 326 -10.29 1.91 -3.17
C ALA A 326 -10.46 1.68 -4.67
N ILE A 327 -11.07 2.64 -5.35
CA ILE A 327 -11.15 2.71 -6.81
C ILE A 327 -10.48 4.01 -7.23
N THR A 328 -9.47 3.93 -8.08
CA THR A 328 -8.81 5.08 -8.69
C THR A 328 -9.29 5.27 -10.10
N VAL A 329 -9.39 6.53 -10.52
CA VAL A 329 -9.87 6.93 -11.84
C VAL A 329 -8.86 7.91 -12.41
N SER A 330 -8.33 7.65 -13.60
CA SER A 330 -7.42 8.58 -14.29
C SER A 330 -8.08 9.94 -14.48
N MET A 331 -7.31 11.03 -14.40
CA MET A 331 -7.81 12.42 -14.45
C MET A 331 -7.14 13.26 -15.55
N ASP A 332 -6.48 12.60 -16.50
CA ASP A 332 -5.96 13.20 -17.72
C ASP A 332 -5.99 12.17 -18.87
N ALA A 333 -5.70 12.63 -20.08
CA ALA A 333 -5.79 11.82 -21.30
C ALA A 333 -4.64 10.80 -21.45
N ASP A 334 -3.56 10.93 -20.68
CA ASP A 334 -2.39 10.04 -20.74
C ASP A 334 -2.34 9.10 -19.50
N ALA A 335 -3.37 9.12 -18.64
CA ALA A 335 -3.45 8.40 -17.38
C ALA A 335 -2.21 8.59 -16.46
N CYS A 336 -1.73 9.83 -16.35
CA CYS A 336 -0.63 10.16 -15.43
C CYS A 336 -1.13 10.48 -14.02
N ARG A 337 -2.24 11.22 -13.90
CA ARG A 337 -2.88 11.61 -12.65
C ARG A 337 -4.12 10.76 -12.37
N TYR A 338 -4.38 10.53 -11.08
CA TYR A 338 -5.52 9.74 -10.63
C TYR A 338 -6.22 10.38 -9.42
N ALA A 339 -7.54 10.41 -9.44
CA ALA A 339 -8.34 10.60 -8.23
C ALA A 339 -8.63 9.24 -7.58
N ALA A 340 -9.01 9.24 -6.31
CA ALA A 340 -9.38 8.01 -5.59
C ALA A 340 -10.72 8.15 -4.88
N ALA A 341 -11.58 7.16 -5.12
CA ALA A 341 -12.80 6.86 -4.38
C ALA A 341 -12.46 5.79 -3.34
N VAL A 342 -12.84 6.01 -2.08
CA VAL A 342 -12.54 5.09 -0.98
C VAL A 342 -13.77 4.88 -0.11
N GLN A 343 -13.97 3.65 0.37
CA GLN A 343 -15.04 3.32 1.31
C GLN A 343 -14.69 2.05 2.10
N THR A 344 -15.31 1.88 3.27
CA THR A 344 -15.33 0.58 3.95
C THR A 344 -16.02 -0.48 3.08
N ASN A 345 -15.54 -1.72 3.15
CA ASN A 345 -15.99 -2.82 2.31
C ASN A 345 -16.22 -4.08 3.15
N GLY A 346 -17.08 -3.97 4.17
CA GLY A 346 -17.39 -5.08 5.08
C GLY A 346 -16.18 -5.64 5.84
N ARG A 347 -16.34 -6.78 6.51
CA ARG A 347 -15.25 -7.48 7.20
C ARG A 347 -14.72 -8.60 6.31
N ARG A 348 -13.46 -8.47 5.87
CA ARG A 348 -12.79 -9.41 4.95
C ARG A 348 -13.57 -9.70 3.66
N VAL A 349 -14.31 -8.73 3.14
CA VAL A 349 -15.02 -8.85 1.86
C VAL A 349 -14.13 -8.28 0.76
N GLU A 350 -13.82 -9.10 -0.24
CA GLU A 350 -12.92 -8.76 -1.33
C GLU A 350 -13.63 -8.08 -2.52
N ILE A 351 -14.90 -8.41 -2.76
CA ILE A 351 -15.67 -7.81 -3.86
C ILE A 351 -16.14 -6.42 -3.47
N ILE A 352 -15.92 -5.43 -4.34
CA ILE A 352 -16.31 -4.04 -4.07
C ILE A 352 -17.82 -3.88 -4.21
N GLY A 353 -18.46 -3.32 -3.19
CA GLY A 353 -19.92 -3.14 -3.17
C GLY A 353 -20.44 -2.06 -4.14
N ARG A 354 -21.68 -2.24 -4.61
CA ARG A 354 -22.42 -1.30 -5.48
C ARG A 354 -22.38 0.14 -4.96
N ASN A 355 -22.59 0.33 -3.65
CA ASN A 355 -22.63 1.68 -3.05
C ASN A 355 -21.32 2.45 -3.25
N THR A 356 -20.17 1.78 -3.20
CA THR A 356 -18.87 2.40 -3.46
C THR A 356 -18.75 2.82 -4.93
N ILE A 357 -19.23 1.97 -5.85
CA ILE A 357 -19.22 2.25 -7.28
C ILE A 357 -20.15 3.44 -7.61
N GLU A 358 -21.39 3.41 -7.12
CA GLU A 358 -22.41 4.43 -7.43
C GLU A 358 -22.12 5.77 -6.75
N ASN A 359 -21.74 5.77 -5.47
CA ASN A 359 -21.64 7.01 -4.70
C ASN A 359 -20.22 7.60 -4.65
N GLN A 360 -19.18 6.79 -4.86
CA GLN A 360 -17.78 7.25 -4.78
C GLN A 360 -17.10 7.29 -6.14
N MET A 361 -17.21 6.24 -6.96
CA MET A 361 -16.55 6.18 -8.27
C MET A 361 -17.27 7.03 -9.33
N LEU A 362 -18.61 6.94 -9.45
CA LEU A 362 -19.37 7.66 -10.48
C LEU A 362 -19.11 9.18 -10.51
N PRO A 363 -19.04 9.90 -9.37
CA PRO A 363 -18.67 11.32 -9.38
C PRO A 363 -17.31 11.59 -10.03
N LEU A 364 -16.32 10.71 -9.85
CA LEU A 364 -15.01 10.83 -10.47
C LEU A 364 -15.07 10.59 -11.98
N VAL A 365 -15.84 9.58 -12.42
CA VAL A 365 -16.06 9.34 -13.85
C VAL A 365 -16.76 10.54 -14.50
N ASN A 366 -17.74 11.13 -13.83
CA ASN A 366 -18.42 12.33 -14.31
C ASN A 366 -17.46 13.53 -14.45
N GLN A 367 -16.51 13.69 -13.52
CA GLN A 367 -15.45 14.70 -13.64
C GLN A 367 -14.52 14.42 -14.83
N TRP A 368 -14.17 13.15 -15.08
CA TRP A 368 -13.40 12.79 -16.26
C TRP A 368 -14.15 13.11 -17.55
N VAL A 369 -15.44 12.76 -17.65
CA VAL A 369 -16.28 13.06 -18.83
C VAL A 369 -16.31 14.56 -19.08
N LYS A 370 -16.52 15.36 -18.03
CA LYS A 370 -16.56 16.82 -18.13
C LYS A 370 -15.22 17.42 -18.57
N ASN A 371 -14.13 17.06 -17.90
CA ASN A 371 -12.86 17.80 -17.99
C ASN A 371 -11.86 17.19 -18.98
N VAL A 372 -11.86 15.86 -19.14
CA VAL A 372 -10.94 15.12 -20.02
C VAL A 372 -11.65 14.73 -21.31
N GLY A 373 -12.85 14.14 -21.19
CA GLY A 373 -13.69 13.76 -22.31
C GLY A 373 -14.36 14.94 -23.03
N GLN A 374 -14.28 16.15 -22.47
CA GLN A 374 -14.91 17.37 -23.00
C GLN A 374 -16.42 17.18 -23.27
N GLY A 375 -17.10 16.55 -22.32
CA GLY A 375 -18.52 16.19 -22.41
C GLY A 375 -18.80 14.84 -23.07
N LYS A 376 -17.79 14.15 -23.62
CA LYS A 376 -17.93 12.83 -24.26
C LYS A 376 -17.51 11.70 -23.32
N LEU A 377 -18.19 10.57 -23.44
CA LEU A 377 -17.82 9.33 -22.75
C LEU A 377 -16.49 8.76 -23.28
N PRO A 378 -15.75 8.00 -22.45
CA PRO A 378 -14.59 7.27 -22.95
C PRO A 378 -15.06 6.23 -23.98
N THR A 379 -14.26 6.00 -25.01
CA THR A 379 -14.50 4.91 -25.96
C THR A 379 -14.05 3.56 -25.41
N GLN A 380 -13.11 3.59 -24.45
CA GLN A 380 -12.52 2.42 -23.84
C GLN A 380 -12.27 2.63 -22.34
N ILE A 381 -12.51 1.58 -21.55
CA ILE A 381 -12.14 1.49 -20.14
C ILE A 381 -11.17 0.33 -19.94
N TYR A 382 -10.02 0.62 -19.33
CA TYR A 382 -9.14 -0.38 -18.75
C TYR A 382 -9.42 -0.48 -17.25
N TYR A 383 -9.87 -1.63 -16.78
CA TYR A 383 -10.10 -1.89 -15.36
C TYR A 383 -9.06 -2.88 -14.82
N PHE A 384 -8.17 -2.39 -13.96
CA PHE A 384 -7.13 -3.18 -13.31
C PHE A 384 -7.51 -3.48 -11.86
N ARG A 385 -7.57 -4.77 -11.47
CA ARG A 385 -8.02 -5.20 -10.14
C ARG A 385 -6.95 -6.05 -9.42
N ASP A 386 -6.49 -5.65 -8.23
CA ASP A 386 -5.52 -6.41 -7.40
C ASP A 386 -6.21 -7.29 -6.35
N GLY A 387 -5.52 -8.25 -5.73
CA GLY A 387 -6.04 -8.97 -4.56
C GLY A 387 -7.10 -10.05 -4.84
N ILE A 388 -7.44 -10.29 -6.11
CA ILE A 388 -8.44 -11.28 -6.50
C ILE A 388 -7.81 -12.65 -6.76
N SER A 389 -8.39 -13.69 -6.15
CA SER A 389 -8.08 -15.09 -6.46
C SER A 389 -8.85 -15.58 -7.70
N GLU A 390 -8.31 -16.58 -8.40
CA GLU A 390 -8.91 -17.14 -9.64
C GLU A 390 -10.39 -17.54 -9.45
N GLY A 391 -10.73 -18.18 -8.33
CA GLY A 391 -12.11 -18.56 -8.00
C GLY A 391 -13.10 -17.39 -7.86
N GLN A 392 -12.63 -16.15 -7.87
CA GLN A 392 -13.43 -14.94 -7.74
C GLN A 392 -13.53 -14.12 -9.04
N TYR A 393 -12.89 -14.54 -10.15
CA TYR A 393 -12.92 -13.78 -11.41
C TYR A 393 -14.34 -13.53 -11.93
N SER A 394 -15.18 -14.56 -11.91
CA SER A 394 -16.59 -14.45 -12.30
C SER A 394 -17.38 -13.48 -11.41
N HIS A 395 -17.02 -13.38 -10.13
CA HIS A 395 -17.63 -12.44 -9.19
C HIS A 395 -17.24 -11.00 -9.51
N VAL A 396 -15.98 -10.74 -9.88
CA VAL A 396 -15.54 -9.40 -10.31
C VAL A 396 -16.32 -8.94 -11.54
N LEU A 397 -16.46 -9.81 -12.56
CA LEU A 397 -17.24 -9.47 -13.75
C LEU A 397 -18.71 -9.16 -13.42
N LYS A 398 -19.38 -10.04 -12.67
CA LYS A 398 -20.81 -9.92 -12.39
C LYS A 398 -21.16 -8.85 -11.36
N LYS A 399 -20.34 -8.67 -10.32
CA LYS A 399 -20.68 -7.83 -9.16
C LYS A 399 -19.97 -6.47 -9.16
N GLU A 400 -18.88 -6.32 -9.92
CA GLU A 400 -18.20 -5.04 -10.06
C GLU A 400 -18.41 -4.48 -11.47
N VAL A 401 -18.00 -5.20 -12.52
CA VAL A 401 -17.99 -4.67 -13.90
C VAL A 401 -19.39 -4.46 -14.44
N ASP A 402 -20.28 -5.45 -14.32
CA ASP A 402 -21.67 -5.32 -14.79
C ASP A 402 -22.42 -4.22 -14.01
N VAL A 403 -22.12 -4.08 -12.71
CA VAL A 403 -22.67 -2.99 -11.88
C VAL A 403 -22.15 -1.62 -12.34
N MET A 404 -20.86 -1.50 -12.66
CA MET A 404 -20.33 -0.26 -13.25
C MET A 404 -21.02 0.07 -14.57
N LYS A 405 -21.23 -0.92 -15.43
CA LYS A 405 -21.93 -0.75 -16.72
C LYS A 405 -23.36 -0.26 -16.52
N GLU A 406 -24.13 -0.90 -15.63
CA GLU A 406 -25.50 -0.50 -15.28
C GLU A 406 -25.55 0.95 -14.78
N ILE A 407 -24.64 1.33 -13.87
CA ILE A 407 -24.58 2.67 -13.30
C ILE A 407 -24.23 3.72 -14.37
N LEU A 408 -23.27 3.42 -15.25
CA LEU A 408 -22.90 4.32 -16.34
C LEU A 408 -24.02 4.46 -17.37
N GLU A 409 -24.73 3.38 -17.69
CA GLU A 409 -25.92 3.42 -18.55
C GLU A 409 -27.03 4.27 -17.93
N LYS A 410 -27.34 4.06 -16.65
CA LYS A 410 -28.32 4.86 -15.91
C LYS A 410 -27.96 6.35 -15.92
N LYS A 411 -26.66 6.70 -15.84
CA LYS A 411 -26.20 8.09 -15.79
C LYS A 411 -26.09 8.77 -17.15
N PHE A 412 -25.62 8.05 -18.18
CA PHE A 412 -25.23 8.63 -19.46
C PHE A 412 -26.02 8.08 -20.66
N GLY A 413 -27.01 7.21 -20.41
CA GLY A 413 -27.88 6.63 -21.43
C GLY A 413 -27.21 5.50 -22.23
N SER A 414 -27.85 5.13 -23.34
CA SER A 414 -27.48 4.00 -24.18
C SER A 414 -26.08 4.11 -24.79
N MET A 415 -25.52 5.31 -24.92
CA MET A 415 -24.14 5.53 -25.40
C MET A 415 -23.09 4.84 -24.52
N ALA A 416 -23.37 4.68 -23.20
CA ALA A 416 -22.46 3.97 -22.30
C ALA A 416 -22.30 2.48 -22.65
N LYS A 417 -23.26 1.87 -23.38
CA LYS A 417 -23.15 0.48 -23.86
C LYS A 417 -22.07 0.28 -24.91
N GLN A 418 -21.67 1.35 -25.60
CA GLN A 418 -20.66 1.29 -26.65
C GLN A 418 -19.22 1.30 -26.11
N ILE A 419 -19.06 1.57 -24.82
CA ILE A 419 -17.74 1.60 -24.17
C ILE A 419 -17.16 0.19 -24.16
N LYS A 420 -15.94 0.03 -24.69
CA LYS A 420 -15.23 -1.25 -24.69
C LYS A 420 -14.50 -1.43 -23.36
N TRP A 421 -14.71 -2.57 -22.69
CA TRP A 421 -14.05 -2.88 -21.42
C TRP A 421 -12.96 -3.93 -21.60
N THR A 422 -11.76 -3.62 -21.11
CA THR A 422 -10.69 -4.59 -20.90
C THR A 422 -10.44 -4.70 -19.40
N VAL A 423 -10.66 -5.89 -18.83
CA VAL A 423 -10.58 -6.16 -17.39
C VAL A 423 -9.40 -7.08 -17.13
N THR A 424 -8.49 -6.64 -16.26
CA THR A 424 -7.24 -7.35 -15.98
C THR A 424 -7.01 -7.47 -14.48
N VAL A 425 -6.96 -8.71 -14.00
CA VAL A 425 -6.54 -9.00 -12.62
C VAL A 425 -5.03 -8.91 -12.53
N CYS A 426 -4.54 -8.22 -11.50
CA CYS A 426 -3.12 -7.95 -11.26
C CYS A 426 -2.69 -8.63 -9.97
N SER A 427 -2.02 -9.78 -10.06
CA SER A 427 -1.60 -10.56 -8.90
C SER A 427 -0.10 -10.38 -8.65
N LYS A 428 0.26 -9.63 -7.60
CA LYS A 428 1.67 -9.53 -7.15
C LYS A 428 2.06 -10.59 -6.12
N ARG A 429 1.09 -11.15 -5.38
CA ARG A 429 1.35 -12.05 -4.25
C ARG A 429 1.31 -13.52 -4.66
N HIS A 430 2.31 -13.98 -5.41
CA HIS A 430 2.47 -15.39 -5.82
C HIS A 430 3.90 -15.92 -5.62
N HIS A 431 4.08 -17.23 -5.76
CA HIS A 431 5.35 -17.91 -5.47
C HIS A 431 6.36 -17.87 -6.63
N LEU A 432 5.92 -17.52 -7.84
CA LEU A 432 6.77 -17.46 -9.04
C LEU A 432 7.88 -16.39 -8.98
N ARG A 433 9.08 -16.74 -9.45
CA ARG A 433 10.25 -15.86 -9.60
C ARG A 433 10.97 -16.15 -10.90
N PHE A 434 11.57 -15.13 -11.50
CA PHE A 434 12.42 -15.28 -12.68
C PHE A 434 13.89 -15.31 -12.28
N PHE A 435 14.63 -16.25 -12.86
CA PHE A 435 16.06 -16.40 -12.70
C PHE A 435 16.69 -16.42 -14.10
N PRO A 436 17.34 -15.32 -14.53
CA PRO A 436 18.14 -15.33 -15.75
C PRO A 436 19.19 -16.44 -15.70
N LYS A 437 19.54 -17.00 -16.87
CA LYS A 437 20.63 -17.99 -16.95
C LYS A 437 21.93 -17.37 -16.45
N GLU A 438 22.72 -18.14 -15.72
CA GLU A 438 24.00 -17.66 -15.19
C GLU A 438 24.92 -17.23 -16.33
N GLY A 439 25.49 -16.02 -16.23
CA GLY A 439 26.33 -15.43 -17.28
C GLY A 439 25.56 -14.73 -18.42
N ASP A 440 24.24 -14.81 -18.47
CA ASP A 440 23.43 -14.14 -19.49
C ASP A 440 23.29 -12.63 -19.22
N ARG A 441 24.23 -11.86 -19.76
CA ARG A 441 24.24 -10.39 -19.65
C ARG A 441 23.12 -9.69 -20.44
N GLN A 442 22.40 -10.42 -21.30
CA GLN A 442 21.28 -9.87 -22.07
C GLN A 442 19.93 -10.08 -21.36
N ALA A 443 19.88 -10.94 -20.34
CA ALA A 443 18.68 -11.18 -19.53
C ALA A 443 18.79 -10.65 -18.09
N ALA A 444 19.99 -10.36 -17.59
CA ALA A 444 20.25 -10.06 -16.18
C ALA A 444 20.73 -8.63 -15.90
N ASP A 445 20.12 -7.99 -14.89
CA ASP A 445 20.60 -6.73 -14.33
C ASP A 445 21.85 -6.92 -13.45
N ARG A 446 22.41 -5.81 -12.95
CA ARG A 446 23.58 -5.80 -12.06
C ARG A 446 23.43 -6.61 -10.77
N ASN A 447 22.21 -6.94 -10.38
CA ASN A 447 21.87 -7.72 -9.18
C ASN A 447 21.50 -9.18 -9.53
N ASN A 448 21.70 -9.60 -10.79
CA ASN A 448 21.30 -10.89 -11.37
C ASN A 448 19.77 -11.12 -11.41
N ASN A 449 18.97 -10.06 -11.32
CA ASN A 449 17.53 -10.14 -11.56
C ASN A 449 17.23 -10.03 -13.04
N SER A 450 16.08 -10.54 -13.48
CA SER A 450 15.57 -10.26 -14.83
C SER A 450 15.42 -8.76 -15.08
N PHE A 451 15.74 -8.27 -16.28
CA PHE A 451 15.54 -6.87 -16.62
C PHE A 451 14.07 -6.42 -16.49
N PRO A 452 13.80 -5.13 -16.17
CA PRO A 452 12.51 -4.50 -16.42
C PRO A 452 12.07 -4.71 -17.86
N GLY A 453 10.82 -5.12 -18.05
CA GLY A 453 10.25 -5.48 -19.36
C GLY A 453 10.34 -6.98 -19.68
N THR A 454 10.94 -7.80 -18.80
CA THR A 454 10.95 -9.27 -18.99
C THR A 454 9.52 -9.80 -18.88
N LEU A 455 9.04 -10.38 -19.98
CA LEU A 455 7.70 -10.87 -20.20
C LEU A 455 7.73 -12.38 -20.46
N VAL A 456 6.89 -13.13 -19.75
CA VAL A 456 6.70 -14.57 -19.96
C VAL A 456 5.21 -14.86 -20.19
N GLU A 457 4.91 -15.57 -21.27
CA GLU A 457 3.55 -15.80 -21.82
C GLU A 457 3.30 -17.26 -22.17
N ARG A 458 4.21 -18.16 -21.80
CA ARG A 458 4.21 -19.57 -22.18
C ARG A 458 4.78 -20.43 -21.06
N ASP A 459 4.59 -21.74 -21.16
CA ASP A 459 5.12 -22.81 -20.29
C ASP A 459 4.63 -22.78 -18.82
N ILE A 460 4.42 -21.59 -18.26
CA ILE A 460 4.05 -21.33 -16.86
C ILE A 460 2.78 -20.47 -16.73
N THR A 461 2.11 -20.21 -17.85
CA THR A 461 0.83 -19.47 -17.96
C THR A 461 -0.35 -20.42 -18.13
N HIS A 462 -1.56 -19.90 -18.07
CA HIS A 462 -2.77 -20.69 -18.25
C HIS A 462 -2.85 -21.25 -19.68
N PRO A 463 -3.24 -22.53 -19.88
CA PRO A 463 -3.23 -23.16 -21.20
C PRO A 463 -4.26 -22.59 -22.19
N PHE A 464 -5.33 -21.96 -21.70
CA PHE A 464 -6.48 -21.54 -22.52
C PHE A 464 -6.90 -20.09 -22.32
N GLU A 465 -6.37 -19.42 -21.30
CA GLU A 465 -6.81 -18.08 -20.93
C GLU A 465 -5.72 -17.06 -21.28
N TYR A 466 -6.10 -15.79 -21.32
CA TYR A 466 -5.14 -14.75 -21.65
C TYR A 466 -4.47 -14.23 -20.37
N ASP A 467 -3.35 -14.84 -20.01
CA ASP A 467 -2.50 -14.40 -18.91
C ASP A 467 -1.02 -14.30 -19.27
N PHE A 468 -0.29 -13.50 -18.50
CA PHE A 468 1.15 -13.33 -18.66
C PHE A 468 1.80 -12.82 -17.39
N TYR A 469 3.10 -13.06 -17.26
CA TYR A 469 3.92 -12.53 -16.17
C TYR A 469 4.83 -11.44 -16.71
N LEU A 470 4.79 -10.25 -16.10
CA LEU A 470 5.64 -9.14 -16.47
C LEU A 470 6.45 -8.67 -15.26
N ASN A 471 7.78 -8.69 -15.39
CA ASN A 471 8.65 -7.95 -14.48
C ASN A 471 8.87 -6.53 -15.02
N SER A 472 8.09 -5.56 -14.54
CA SER A 472 8.17 -4.17 -15.00
C SER A 472 9.18 -3.30 -14.26
N HIS A 473 9.93 -3.83 -13.27
CA HIS A 473 10.76 -3.03 -12.38
C HIS A 473 12.12 -3.66 -12.08
N SER A 474 13.07 -2.80 -11.71
CA SER A 474 14.38 -3.20 -11.20
C SER A 474 14.27 -3.46 -9.70
N ALA A 475 14.61 -4.66 -9.25
CA ALA A 475 14.65 -4.96 -7.83
C ALA A 475 15.90 -4.36 -7.18
N ILE A 476 15.71 -3.29 -6.39
CA ILE A 476 16.79 -2.63 -5.63
C ILE A 476 17.40 -3.61 -4.63
N GLN A 477 16.57 -4.46 -4.04
CA GLN A 477 16.97 -5.49 -3.06
C GLN A 477 16.23 -6.80 -3.34
N GLY A 478 16.90 -7.91 -3.04
CA GLY A 478 16.35 -9.25 -3.14
C GLY A 478 16.12 -9.71 -4.58
N THR A 479 15.16 -10.62 -4.72
CA THR A 479 14.74 -11.18 -6.00
C THR A 479 13.45 -10.50 -6.47
N ALA A 480 13.45 -9.99 -7.70
CA ALA A 480 12.33 -9.36 -8.36
C ALA A 480 11.11 -10.30 -8.37
N ARG A 481 9.94 -9.72 -8.14
CA ARG A 481 8.67 -10.43 -8.23
C ARG A 481 7.94 -9.89 -9.46
N PRO A 482 7.85 -10.65 -10.56
CA PRO A 482 7.00 -10.26 -11.68
C PRO A 482 5.55 -10.17 -11.18
N VAL A 483 4.73 -9.42 -11.87
CA VAL A 483 3.28 -9.42 -11.63
C VAL A 483 2.64 -10.35 -12.64
N HIS A 484 1.71 -11.19 -12.16
CA HIS A 484 0.84 -11.98 -13.00
C HIS A 484 -0.37 -11.14 -13.41
N TYR A 485 -0.57 -10.98 -14.70
CA TYR A 485 -1.69 -10.26 -15.29
C TYR A 485 -2.60 -11.27 -15.97
N HIS A 486 -3.87 -11.27 -15.60
CA HIS A 486 -4.87 -12.16 -16.17
C HIS A 486 -6.01 -11.32 -16.78
N VAL A 487 -6.15 -11.36 -18.10
CA VAL A 487 -7.17 -10.61 -18.85
C VAL A 487 -8.45 -11.42 -18.89
N ILE A 488 -9.37 -11.11 -17.97
CA ILE A 488 -10.63 -11.85 -17.79
C ILE A 488 -11.79 -11.31 -18.67
N ARG A 489 -11.57 -10.18 -19.34
CA ARG A 489 -12.47 -9.62 -20.37
C ARG A 489 -11.67 -8.72 -21.30
N ASP A 490 -11.90 -8.83 -22.61
CA ASP A 490 -11.32 -7.90 -23.59
C ASP A 490 -12.31 -7.58 -24.73
N ASP A 491 -13.18 -6.60 -24.51
CA ASP A 491 -14.09 -6.10 -25.54
C ASP A 491 -13.34 -5.29 -26.62
N ALA A 492 -12.14 -4.76 -26.29
CA ALA A 492 -11.34 -3.95 -27.19
C ALA A 492 -10.64 -4.79 -28.26
N LYS A 493 -10.34 -6.05 -27.95
CA LYS A 493 -9.61 -6.99 -28.81
C LYS A 493 -8.26 -6.40 -29.27
N SER A 494 -7.58 -5.71 -28.36
CA SER A 494 -6.25 -5.17 -28.62
C SER A 494 -5.29 -6.33 -28.85
N SER A 495 -4.34 -6.16 -29.78
CA SER A 495 -3.26 -7.14 -29.93
C SER A 495 -2.56 -7.35 -28.59
N PRO A 496 -2.29 -8.61 -28.16
CA PRO A 496 -1.63 -8.86 -26.88
C PRO A 496 -0.33 -8.08 -26.71
N ASN A 497 0.47 -8.01 -27.77
CA ASN A 497 1.72 -7.25 -27.81
C ASN A 497 1.53 -5.75 -27.54
N ASP A 498 0.48 -5.15 -28.07
CA ASP A 498 0.20 -3.72 -27.89
C ASP A 498 -0.32 -3.43 -26.49
N PHE A 499 -1.19 -4.30 -25.96
CA PHE A 499 -1.68 -4.19 -24.58
C PHE A 499 -0.54 -4.34 -23.56
N GLN A 500 0.34 -5.32 -23.74
CA GLN A 500 1.49 -5.55 -22.85
C GLN A 500 2.49 -4.39 -22.90
N LYS A 501 2.76 -3.84 -24.09
CA LYS A 501 3.60 -2.63 -24.24
C LYS A 501 2.96 -1.43 -23.55
N LEU A 502 1.66 -1.19 -23.77
CA LEU A 502 0.91 -0.13 -23.11
C LEU A 502 0.98 -0.27 -21.59
N LEU A 503 0.72 -1.46 -21.07
CA LEU A 503 0.79 -1.77 -19.64
C LEU A 503 2.18 -1.53 -19.06
N TYR A 504 3.23 -1.98 -19.76
CA TYR A 504 4.60 -1.71 -19.37
C TYR A 504 4.93 -0.21 -19.42
N GLY A 505 4.45 0.51 -20.43
CA GLY A 505 4.59 1.96 -20.54
C GLY A 505 3.96 2.71 -19.38
N MET A 506 2.75 2.31 -18.98
CA MET A 506 2.07 2.90 -17.82
C MET A 506 2.91 2.74 -16.54
N CYS A 507 3.66 1.65 -16.35
CA CYS A 507 4.54 1.48 -15.18
C CYS A 507 5.60 2.59 -15.02
N TYR A 508 5.92 3.35 -16.08
CA TYR A 508 6.84 4.51 -16.03
C TYR A 508 6.15 5.82 -15.60
N GLN A 509 4.82 5.83 -15.43
CA GLN A 509 4.03 7.03 -15.10
C GLN A 509 3.67 7.14 -13.61
N TYR A 510 4.36 6.39 -12.74
CA TYR A 510 4.18 6.51 -11.30
C TYR A 510 4.88 7.77 -10.75
N ILE A 511 4.08 8.81 -10.47
CA ILE A 511 4.54 10.18 -10.21
C ILE A 511 5.51 10.30 -9.01
N ARG A 512 5.53 9.31 -8.11
CA ARG A 512 6.35 9.37 -6.89
C ARG A 512 7.74 8.75 -7.05
N SER A 513 8.12 8.26 -8.23
CA SER A 513 9.40 7.58 -8.44
C SER A 513 10.05 7.95 -9.77
N THR A 514 11.38 7.80 -9.84
CA THR A 514 12.15 7.90 -11.09
C THR A 514 12.62 6.52 -11.59
N THR A 515 11.78 5.52 -11.34
CA THR A 515 11.91 4.13 -11.77
C THR A 515 10.52 3.61 -12.11
N PRO A 516 10.37 2.65 -13.04
CA PRO A 516 9.10 2.00 -13.23
C PRO A 516 8.76 1.18 -11.99
N VAL A 517 7.46 1.07 -11.74
CA VAL A 517 6.92 0.32 -10.61
C VAL A 517 6.44 -1.06 -11.04
N SER A 518 6.51 -2.02 -10.12
CA SER A 518 6.15 -3.42 -10.38
C SER A 518 4.69 -3.62 -10.80
N LEU A 519 3.78 -2.78 -10.30
CA LEU A 519 2.34 -2.84 -10.55
C LEU A 519 1.95 -1.66 -11.41
N VAL A 520 0.91 -1.81 -12.24
CA VAL A 520 0.35 -0.70 -13.01
C VAL A 520 -0.05 0.44 -12.06
N PRO A 521 0.28 1.72 -12.36
CA PRO A 521 0.08 2.80 -11.40
C PRO A 521 -1.34 2.95 -10.89
N ALA A 522 -2.36 2.67 -11.71
CA ALA A 522 -3.76 2.70 -11.30
C ALA A 522 -4.00 1.84 -10.04
N VAL A 523 -3.55 0.58 -10.06
CA VAL A 523 -3.62 -0.33 -8.89
C VAL A 523 -2.71 0.14 -7.76
N TYR A 524 -1.51 0.61 -8.08
CA TYR A 524 -0.57 1.08 -7.06
C TYR A 524 -1.16 2.27 -6.27
N TYR A 525 -1.84 3.19 -6.96
CA TYR A 525 -2.54 4.30 -6.35
C TYR A 525 -3.76 3.85 -5.56
N ALA A 526 -4.51 2.84 -6.01
CA ALA A 526 -5.60 2.26 -5.24
C ALA A 526 -5.11 1.70 -3.90
N HIS A 527 -4.00 0.97 -3.88
CA HIS A 527 -3.38 0.48 -2.65
C HIS A 527 -2.90 1.62 -1.73
N LEU A 528 -2.43 2.75 -2.28
CA LEU A 528 -2.09 3.91 -1.46
C LEU A 528 -3.34 4.60 -0.87
N ALA A 529 -4.41 4.70 -1.66
CA ALA A 529 -5.67 5.29 -1.26
C ALA A 529 -6.38 4.44 -0.20
N SER A 530 -6.43 3.11 -0.35
CA SER A 530 -7.02 2.19 0.63
C SER A 530 -6.28 2.25 1.98
N ASN A 531 -4.95 2.34 1.95
CA ASN A 531 -4.15 2.55 3.15
C ASN A 531 -4.37 3.93 3.79
N ARG A 532 -4.49 5.00 2.99
CA ARG A 532 -4.77 6.35 3.53
C ARG A 532 -6.17 6.44 4.12
N ALA A 533 -7.16 5.79 3.52
CA ALA A 533 -8.55 5.79 3.96
C ALA A 533 -8.74 5.29 5.40
N ARG A 534 -7.77 4.56 5.96
CA ARG A 534 -7.72 4.23 7.39
C ARG A 534 -7.79 5.46 8.29
N ALA A 535 -7.15 6.56 7.89
CA ALA A 535 -7.23 7.83 8.59
C ALA A 535 -8.64 8.45 8.57
N HIS A 536 -9.53 7.98 7.68
CA HIS A 536 -10.88 8.51 7.49
C HIS A 536 -11.95 7.69 8.20
N GLU A 537 -11.58 6.61 8.89
CA GLU A 537 -12.52 5.82 9.69
C GLU A 537 -13.26 6.75 10.66
N ASP A 538 -14.59 6.61 10.74
CA ASP A 538 -15.43 7.46 11.58
C ASP A 538 -15.40 7.02 13.05
N VAL A 539 -14.23 7.25 13.65
CA VAL A 539 -13.87 6.84 15.00
C VAL A 539 -13.27 8.02 15.76
N PHE A 540 -13.68 8.20 17.01
CA PHE A 540 -13.16 9.26 17.87
C PHE A 540 -11.70 8.99 18.26
N ALA A 541 -11.00 10.05 18.67
CA ALA A 541 -9.62 9.94 19.15
C ALA A 541 -9.52 9.17 20.48
N SER A 542 -10.53 9.31 21.34
CA SER A 542 -10.67 8.63 22.63
C SER A 542 -10.72 7.10 22.52
N GLU A 543 -11.18 6.57 21.39
CA GLU A 543 -11.26 5.12 21.14
C GLU A 543 -9.90 4.47 20.83
N GLY A 544 -8.81 5.26 20.80
CA GLY A 544 -7.46 4.77 20.64
C GLY A 544 -7.14 4.21 19.25
N PRO A 545 -5.98 3.54 19.08
CA PRO A 545 -5.61 2.86 17.85
C PRO A 545 -6.42 1.57 17.67
N ARG A 546 -6.94 1.30 16.46
CA ARG A 546 -7.71 0.08 16.12
C ARG A 546 -6.97 -0.92 15.23
N GLY A 547 -5.76 -0.52 14.83
CA GLY A 547 -4.85 -1.29 14.01
C GLY A 547 -3.46 -0.68 14.06
N GLY A 548 -2.52 -1.28 13.35
CA GLY A 548 -1.13 -0.82 13.40
C GLY A 548 -0.38 -1.33 14.64
N GLN A 549 0.79 -0.76 14.90
CA GLN A 549 1.71 -1.23 15.94
C GLN A 549 1.12 -1.05 17.35
N LYS A 550 0.66 0.15 17.69
CA LYS A 550 0.12 0.44 19.03
C LYS A 550 -1.10 -0.41 19.40
N PHE A 551 -1.95 -0.72 18.43
CA PHE A 551 -3.06 -1.64 18.67
C PHE A 551 -2.56 -3.04 19.01
N GLU A 552 -1.50 -3.51 18.35
CA GLU A 552 -0.91 -4.82 18.64
C GLU A 552 -0.22 -4.83 20.01
N GLU A 553 0.50 -3.77 20.37
CA GLU A 553 1.10 -3.60 21.70
C GLU A 553 0.02 -3.65 22.78
N LEU A 554 -1.06 -2.86 22.65
CA LEU A 554 -2.19 -2.91 23.58
C LEU A 554 -2.86 -4.28 23.62
N ARG A 555 -2.96 -4.98 22.48
CA ARG A 555 -3.52 -6.33 22.42
C ARG A 555 -2.62 -7.35 23.11
N GLN A 556 -1.30 -7.24 22.95
CA GLN A 556 -0.32 -8.07 23.64
C GLN A 556 -0.37 -7.80 25.15
N ASP A 557 -0.38 -6.53 25.57
CA ASP A 557 -0.48 -6.15 26.97
C ASP A 557 -1.79 -6.65 27.59
N ALA A 558 -2.92 -6.48 26.89
CA ALA A 558 -4.20 -7.02 27.32
C ALA A 558 -4.20 -8.55 27.38
N ALA A 559 -3.58 -9.24 26.42
CA ALA A 559 -3.42 -10.69 26.45
C ALA A 559 -2.52 -11.15 27.61
N ASN A 560 -1.52 -10.34 27.99
CA ASN A 560 -0.65 -10.59 29.13
C ASN A 560 -1.33 -10.31 30.48
N GLN A 561 -2.34 -9.42 30.50
CA GLN A 561 -3.09 -9.02 31.70
C GLN A 561 -4.41 -9.79 31.90
N ALA A 562 -4.94 -10.43 30.85
CA ALA A 562 -6.22 -11.11 30.92
C ALA A 562 -6.14 -12.39 31.78
N PRO A 563 -7.07 -12.60 32.74
CA PRO A 563 -7.26 -13.91 33.35
C PRO A 563 -7.67 -14.92 32.27
N THR A 564 -7.18 -16.15 32.40
CA THR A 564 -7.14 -17.25 31.41
C THR A 564 -8.50 -17.82 30.97
N SER A 565 -9.58 -17.04 31.00
CA SER A 565 -10.93 -17.52 30.72
C SER A 565 -11.80 -16.49 30.00
N ILE A 566 -11.37 -15.99 28.83
CA ILE A 566 -12.32 -15.44 27.84
C ILE A 566 -11.90 -15.87 26.43
N THR A 567 -12.11 -17.15 26.10
CA THR A 567 -12.39 -17.56 24.71
C THR A 567 -13.88 -17.33 24.42
N GLY A 568 -14.29 -16.08 24.50
CA GLY A 568 -15.61 -15.63 24.07
C GLY A 568 -15.45 -14.93 22.73
N SER A 569 -15.71 -15.64 21.63
CA SER A 569 -15.96 -15.02 20.34
C SER A 569 -17.35 -14.36 20.35
N SER A 570 -17.53 -13.32 21.18
CA SER A 570 -18.71 -12.49 21.13
C SER A 570 -18.60 -11.55 19.93
N GLN A 571 -19.18 -12.04 18.83
CA GLN A 571 -20.02 -11.29 17.90
C GLN A 571 -19.71 -9.78 17.76
N LEU A 572 -18.85 -9.44 16.82
CA LEU A 572 -18.90 -8.12 16.19
C LEU A 572 -19.99 -8.16 15.09
N LEU A 573 -21.25 -8.19 15.54
CA LEU A 573 -22.45 -8.04 14.72
C LEU A 573 -22.75 -6.58 14.36
N GLU A 574 -21.92 -5.62 14.78
CA GLU A 574 -22.09 -4.23 14.37
C GLU A 574 -21.79 -4.05 12.88
N GLU A 575 -22.76 -3.43 12.20
CA GLU A 575 -22.65 -2.99 10.81
C GLU A 575 -21.42 -2.09 10.64
N VAL A 576 -20.66 -2.33 9.56
CA VAL A 576 -19.45 -1.57 9.28
C VAL A 576 -19.84 -0.15 8.91
N ARG A 577 -19.48 0.82 9.77
CA ARG A 577 -19.73 2.24 9.51
C ARG A 577 -19.02 2.71 8.23
N PRO A 578 -19.64 3.62 7.46
CA PRO A 578 -18.97 4.28 6.35
C PRO A 578 -17.81 5.16 6.85
N LEU A 579 -16.90 5.50 5.96
CA LEU A 579 -15.86 6.51 6.23
C LEU A 579 -16.49 7.88 6.46
N ALA A 580 -15.83 8.68 7.29
CA ALA A 580 -16.19 10.08 7.49
C ALA A 580 -16.06 10.82 6.14
N PRO A 581 -17.03 11.68 5.78
CA PRO A 581 -16.99 12.41 4.52
C PRO A 581 -15.84 13.43 4.52
N MET A 582 -15.13 13.54 3.40
CA MET A 582 -14.18 14.64 3.20
C MET A 582 -14.93 15.96 3.03
N GLY A 583 -14.93 16.79 4.08
CA GLY A 583 -15.51 18.13 4.09
C GLY A 583 -17.02 18.22 4.29
N THR A 584 -17.47 19.47 4.32
CA THR A 584 -18.89 19.88 4.38
C THR A 584 -19.25 20.74 3.17
N THR A 585 -20.55 20.99 2.98
CA THR A 585 -21.08 21.87 1.92
C THR A 585 -20.49 23.27 1.96
N ASP A 586 -20.06 23.75 3.13
CA ASP A 586 -19.49 25.09 3.33
C ASP A 586 -18.11 25.25 2.67
N ASN A 587 -17.45 24.14 2.29
CA ASN A 587 -16.11 24.12 1.70
C ASN A 587 -16.08 23.42 0.34
N LEU A 588 -17.15 23.54 -0.45
CA LEU A 588 -17.35 22.80 -1.70
C LEU A 588 -16.18 22.89 -2.69
N GLU A 589 -15.60 24.08 -2.90
CA GLU A 589 -14.47 24.23 -3.82
C GLU A 589 -13.24 23.44 -3.36
N SER A 590 -12.87 23.56 -2.08
CA SER A 590 -11.79 22.79 -1.46
C SER A 590 -12.07 21.28 -1.51
N MET A 591 -13.33 20.87 -1.31
CA MET A 591 -13.74 19.47 -1.46
C MET A 591 -13.50 18.94 -2.88
N ILE A 592 -13.87 19.70 -3.91
CA ILE A 592 -13.68 19.28 -5.30
C ILE A 592 -12.18 19.18 -5.62
N LYS A 593 -11.39 20.18 -5.20
CA LYS A 593 -9.93 20.19 -5.40
C LYS A 593 -9.25 19.01 -4.74
N ILE A 594 -9.55 18.71 -3.47
CA ILE A 594 -8.94 17.58 -2.77
C ILE A 594 -9.39 16.23 -3.36
N ARG A 595 -10.68 16.05 -3.68
CA ARG A 595 -11.22 14.77 -4.20
C ARG A 595 -10.73 14.43 -5.60
N THR A 596 -10.48 15.43 -6.44
CA THR A 596 -9.92 15.24 -7.80
C THR A 596 -8.38 15.29 -7.84
N GLY A 597 -7.76 15.60 -6.70
CA GLY A 597 -6.31 15.58 -6.50
C GLY A 597 -5.79 14.21 -6.03
N MET A 598 -4.46 14.11 -5.92
CA MET A 598 -3.77 12.91 -5.43
C MET A 598 -3.52 12.97 -3.92
N TRP A 599 -4.53 13.31 -3.11
CA TRP A 599 -4.40 13.56 -1.67
C TRP A 599 -3.72 12.42 -0.89
N TYR A 600 -3.92 11.17 -1.34
CA TYR A 600 -3.43 9.93 -0.74
C TYR A 600 -1.94 9.64 -0.95
N ILE A 601 -1.20 10.43 -1.75
CA ILE A 601 0.23 10.15 -2.02
C ILE A 601 1.21 10.64 -0.96
#